data_AF-A0A433U5F6-F1
#
_entry.id   AF-A0A433U5F6-F1
#
_cell.length_a   1.000
_cell.length_b   1.000
_cell.length_c   1.000
_cell.angle_alpha   90.00
_cell.angle_beta   90.00
_cell.angle_gamma   90.00
#
_symmetry.space_group_name_H-M   'P 1'
#
loop_
_entity.id
_entity.type
_entity.pdbx_description
1 polymer ?
#
loop_
_entity_poly.entity_id
_entity_poly.type
_entity_poly.pdbx_seq_one_letter_code
_entity_poly.pdbx_strand_id
1 'polypeptide(L)'
;MTKRLNHTKFMCEKFKVPNQVDSEIFILPPFNLTYCKIPKAGCTYWEQLFSFLNKPPTELAYLGIRSPFQISKYDIRYTSHFNLPRRDYRIEADKAEADLSTKILFVRHPLERLWSCYIEKFFLLDFWTTAGVHMKTVGAEEKCPKSITFREFVEFSLPLYNENWAPMTELCNPCLYNPTVIGHVDTMRDDTLYTLKQVKLDWIFTEHEKLSREENQMMDTVIYNYEIHSINWYSFYHKCLTQKELAGKLWDVFQKVGYLGAGAILPDNLPDYNETTVVKELKMQFKKFPLTPLAGRQQRLKNLKTDYEALPKPLMAKILERYAMDFQLFGFETAIPTV
;
A
#
# COMPACT_ATOMS: atom_id res chain seq x y z
N MET A 1 -1.15 -21.15 2.66
CA MET A 1 -1.67 -20.68 3.95
C MET A 1 -1.07 -21.43 5.16
N THR A 2 -1.38 -22.72 5.38
CA THR A 2 -0.97 -23.48 6.59
C THR A 2 0.52 -23.40 6.94
N LYS A 3 1.41 -23.50 5.96
CA LYS A 3 2.87 -23.38 6.18
C LYS A 3 3.25 -22.03 6.82
N ARG A 4 2.64 -20.92 6.39
CA ARG A 4 2.92 -19.58 6.91
C ARG A 4 2.45 -19.44 8.36
N LEU A 5 1.22 -19.87 8.65
CA LEU A 5 0.67 -19.87 10.00
C LEU A 5 1.52 -20.70 10.97
N ASN A 6 1.89 -21.92 10.57
CA ASN A 6 2.73 -22.80 11.39
C ASN A 6 4.12 -22.21 11.64
N HIS A 7 4.75 -21.63 10.61
CA HIS A 7 6.03 -20.93 10.75
C HIS A 7 5.91 -19.77 11.73
N THR A 8 4.95 -18.86 11.53
CA THR A 8 4.78 -17.70 12.42
C THR A 8 4.49 -18.12 13.85
N LYS A 9 3.63 -19.12 14.07
CA LYS A 9 3.35 -19.66 15.41
C LYS A 9 4.61 -20.22 16.08
N PHE A 10 5.38 -21.03 15.36
CA PHE A 10 6.65 -21.57 15.87
C PHE A 10 7.65 -20.45 16.23
N MET A 11 7.70 -19.40 15.43
CA MET A 11 8.59 -18.27 15.70
C MET A 11 8.08 -17.42 16.89
N CYS A 12 6.77 -17.31 17.09
CA CYS A 12 6.19 -16.68 18.27
C CYS A 12 6.55 -17.38 19.59
N GLU A 13 6.76 -18.70 19.57
CA GLU A 13 7.25 -19.45 20.74
C GLU A 13 8.73 -19.17 21.03
N LYS A 14 9.51 -18.80 20.01
CA LYS A 14 10.96 -18.56 20.10
C LYS A 14 11.33 -17.12 20.45
N PHE A 15 10.55 -16.16 19.97
CA PHE A 15 10.87 -14.74 20.10
C PHE A 15 9.92 -14.03 21.05
N LYS A 16 10.48 -13.21 21.95
CA LYS A 16 9.69 -12.28 22.75
C LYS A 16 9.39 -11.04 21.92
N VAL A 17 8.27 -11.06 21.22
CA VAL A 17 7.78 -9.92 20.44
C VAL A 17 7.05 -8.95 21.38
N PRO A 18 7.26 -7.62 21.28
CA PRO A 18 6.54 -6.64 22.08
C PRO A 18 5.03 -6.90 22.07
N ASN A 19 4.40 -6.98 23.24
CA ASN A 19 3.02 -7.44 23.40
C ASN A 19 1.99 -6.33 23.09
N GLN A 20 1.99 -5.84 21.85
CA GLN A 20 1.10 -4.75 21.41
C GLN A 20 0.56 -4.97 20.00
N VAL A 21 -0.63 -4.43 19.75
CA VAL A 21 -1.24 -4.30 18.42
C VAL A 21 -1.66 -2.83 18.31
N ASP A 22 -0.80 -2.03 17.66
CA ASP A 22 -0.94 -0.57 17.60
C ASP A 22 -1.66 -0.08 16.34
N SER A 23 -1.83 -0.95 15.35
CA SER A 23 -2.51 -0.59 14.11
C SER A 23 -4.03 -0.56 14.25
N GLU A 24 -4.67 0.15 13.32
CA GLU A 24 -6.13 0.10 13.18
C GLU A 24 -6.59 -1.34 12.91
N ILE A 25 -7.57 -1.80 13.70
CA ILE A 25 -8.31 -3.05 13.45
C ILE A 25 -9.66 -2.71 12.83
N PHE A 26 -10.04 -3.44 11.79
CA PHE A 26 -11.39 -3.38 11.24
C PHE A 26 -12.13 -4.67 11.58
N ILE A 27 -13.28 -4.57 12.24
CA ILE A 27 -14.10 -5.72 12.64
C ILE A 27 -15.45 -5.63 11.93
N LEU A 28 -15.82 -6.70 11.24
CA LEU A 28 -17.13 -6.87 10.59
C LEU A 28 -17.81 -8.14 11.12
N PRO A 29 -18.50 -8.05 12.27
CA PRO A 29 -19.17 -9.20 12.89
C PRO A 29 -20.18 -9.90 11.96
N PRO A 30 -21.03 -9.20 11.17
CA PRO A 30 -21.96 -9.86 10.25
C PRO A 30 -21.30 -10.78 9.21
N PHE A 31 -20.00 -10.60 8.96
CA PHE A 31 -19.23 -11.36 7.98
C PHE A 31 -18.15 -12.26 8.61
N ASN A 32 -18.09 -12.34 9.95
CA ASN A 32 -17.05 -13.07 10.68
C ASN A 32 -15.63 -12.74 10.18
N LEU A 33 -15.35 -11.45 9.96
CA LEU A 33 -14.11 -10.99 9.34
C LEU A 33 -13.49 -9.86 10.16
N THR A 34 -12.21 -10.02 10.51
CA THR A 34 -11.41 -8.97 11.18
C THR A 34 -10.09 -8.79 10.45
N TYR A 35 -9.68 -7.54 10.25
CA TYR A 35 -8.42 -7.21 9.59
C TYR A 35 -7.55 -6.30 10.42
N CYS A 36 -6.30 -6.71 10.61
CA CYS A 36 -5.27 -5.85 11.17
C CYS A 36 -4.52 -5.14 10.05
N LYS A 37 -4.68 -3.82 9.97
CA LYS A 37 -4.12 -3.04 8.88
C LYS A 37 -2.59 -3.01 8.95
N ILE A 38 -1.92 -3.29 7.84
CA ILE A 38 -0.50 -2.97 7.67
C ILE A 38 -0.32 -2.10 6.44
N PRO A 39 0.08 -0.82 6.59
CA PRO A 39 0.37 0.04 5.45
C PRO A 39 1.39 -0.59 4.50
N LYS A 40 1.15 -0.41 3.19
CA LYS A 40 2.00 -0.92 2.09
C LYS A 40 2.07 -2.46 1.95
N ALA A 41 1.25 -3.17 2.71
CA ALA A 41 1.05 -4.63 2.59
C ALA A 41 -0.26 -4.98 1.87
N GLY A 42 -0.68 -4.17 0.89
CA GLY A 42 -1.95 -4.37 0.17
C GLY A 42 -3.19 -3.84 0.90
N CYS A 43 -3.00 -2.96 1.90
CA CYS A 43 -4.08 -2.47 2.76
C CYS A 43 -5.21 -1.75 2.02
N THR A 44 -4.95 -1.05 0.92
CA THR A 44 -5.99 -0.29 0.21
C THR A 44 -7.14 -1.16 -0.26
N TYR A 45 -6.87 -2.36 -0.78
CA TYR A 45 -7.94 -3.27 -1.19
C TYR A 45 -8.77 -3.75 0.01
N TRP A 46 -8.12 -4.05 1.13
CA TRP A 46 -8.81 -4.45 2.35
C TRP A 46 -9.62 -3.29 2.95
N GLU A 47 -9.11 -2.06 2.92
CA GLU A 47 -9.87 -0.87 3.29
C GLU A 47 -11.11 -0.71 2.38
N GLN A 48 -10.94 -0.80 1.06
CA GLN A 48 -12.04 -0.77 0.09
C GLN A 48 -13.10 -1.85 0.37
N LEU A 49 -12.66 -3.09 0.62
CA LEU A 49 -13.54 -4.21 0.88
C LEU A 49 -14.30 -4.06 2.19
N PHE A 50 -13.62 -3.65 3.26
CA PHE A 50 -14.27 -3.41 4.55
C PHE A 50 -15.22 -2.22 4.49
N SER A 51 -14.86 -1.14 3.79
CA SER A 51 -15.77 -0.02 3.58
C SER A 51 -16.99 -0.43 2.76
N PHE A 52 -16.81 -1.23 1.71
CA PHE A 52 -17.90 -1.73 0.87
C PHE A 52 -18.87 -2.60 1.68
N LEU A 53 -18.35 -3.56 2.46
CA LEU A 53 -19.16 -4.45 3.29
C LEU A 53 -19.82 -3.75 4.48
N ASN A 54 -19.26 -2.65 4.96
CA ASN A 54 -19.84 -1.85 6.03
C ASN A 54 -21.08 -1.05 5.57
N LYS A 55 -21.39 -1.06 4.27
CA LYS A 55 -22.53 -0.34 3.71
C LYS A 55 -23.77 -1.21 3.50
N PRO A 56 -24.97 -0.67 3.77
CA PRO A 56 -26.20 -1.32 3.38
C PRO A 56 -26.24 -1.57 1.85
N PRO A 57 -26.73 -2.73 1.39
CA PRO A 57 -26.87 -3.01 -0.03
C PRO A 57 -27.72 -1.98 -0.80
N THR A 58 -28.71 -1.37 -0.14
CA THR A 58 -29.56 -0.31 -0.71
C THR A 58 -28.80 0.97 -0.99
N GLU A 59 -27.87 1.36 -0.10
CA GLU A 59 -27.03 2.54 -0.28
C GLU A 59 -26.02 2.33 -1.41
N LEU A 60 -25.37 1.16 -1.45
CA LEU A 60 -24.49 0.78 -2.56
C LEU A 60 -25.22 0.80 -3.92
N ALA A 61 -26.45 0.27 -3.96
CA ALA A 61 -27.27 0.28 -5.17
C ALA A 61 -27.65 1.70 -5.61
N TYR A 62 -28.02 2.57 -4.68
CA TYR A 62 -28.32 3.99 -4.96
C TYR A 62 -27.11 4.73 -5.55
N LEU A 63 -25.91 4.45 -5.06
CA LEU A 63 -24.65 5.02 -5.54
C LEU A 63 -24.11 4.35 -6.81
N GLY A 64 -24.72 3.26 -7.26
CA GLY A 64 -24.22 2.46 -8.39
C GLY A 64 -22.90 1.72 -8.11
N ILE A 65 -22.58 1.49 -6.84
CA ILE A 65 -21.36 0.78 -6.40
C ILE A 65 -21.65 -0.71 -6.33
N ARG A 66 -20.93 -1.49 -7.12
CA ARG A 66 -21.06 -2.95 -7.25
C ARG A 66 -19.79 -3.69 -6.85
N SER A 67 -18.68 -2.98 -6.72
CA SER A 67 -17.38 -3.56 -6.37
C SER A 67 -16.60 -2.66 -5.41
N PRO A 68 -15.83 -3.23 -4.48
CA PRO A 68 -14.89 -2.47 -3.65
C PRO A 68 -13.95 -1.54 -4.43
N PHE A 69 -13.54 -1.92 -5.65
CA PHE A 69 -12.65 -1.11 -6.48
C PHE A 69 -13.25 0.22 -6.97
N GLN A 70 -14.57 0.38 -6.90
CA GLN A 70 -15.23 1.64 -7.25
C GLN A 70 -15.15 2.68 -6.12
N ILE A 71 -14.73 2.28 -4.92
CA ILE A 71 -14.51 3.19 -3.79
C ILE A 71 -13.06 3.66 -3.87
N SER A 72 -12.81 4.95 -4.10
CA SER A 72 -11.45 5.45 -4.22
C SER A 72 -10.73 5.46 -2.87
N LYS A 73 -9.39 5.39 -2.91
CA LYS A 73 -8.54 5.57 -1.73
C LYS A 73 -8.73 6.96 -1.10
N TYR A 74 -8.99 7.97 -1.91
CA TYR A 74 -9.27 9.32 -1.43
C TYR A 74 -10.55 9.33 -0.60
N ASP A 75 -11.61 8.72 -1.13
CA ASP A 75 -12.91 8.63 -0.46
C ASP A 75 -12.83 7.96 0.92
N ILE A 76 -12.12 6.83 1.01
CA ILE A 76 -11.95 6.09 2.27
C ILE A 76 -11.24 6.92 3.35
N ARG A 77 -10.32 7.80 2.92
CA ARG A 77 -9.46 8.56 3.84
C ARG A 77 -10.05 9.90 4.22
N TYR A 78 -10.73 10.58 3.31
CA TYR A 78 -11.11 11.98 3.46
C TYR A 78 -12.61 12.22 3.41
N THR A 79 -13.42 11.21 3.09
CA THR A 79 -14.88 11.32 3.14
C THR A 79 -15.43 10.54 4.33
N SER A 80 -16.43 11.11 5.01
CA SER A 80 -17.17 10.40 6.06
C SER A 80 -18.11 9.34 5.48
N HIS A 81 -18.40 9.43 4.18
CA HIS A 81 -19.36 8.55 3.52
C HIS A 81 -18.82 7.12 3.41
N PHE A 82 -17.52 6.88 3.21
CA PHE A 82 -16.93 5.54 3.11
C PHE A 82 -16.12 5.18 4.36
N ASN A 83 -16.78 5.21 5.52
CA ASN A 83 -16.13 4.96 6.79
C ASN A 83 -15.79 3.48 7.02
N LEU A 84 -14.60 3.24 7.58
CA LEU A 84 -14.15 1.91 7.99
C LEU A 84 -14.66 1.57 9.41
N PRO A 85 -14.99 0.29 9.68
CA PRO A 85 -15.45 -0.17 11.00
C PRO A 85 -14.26 -0.33 11.96
N ARG A 86 -13.63 0.80 12.30
CA ARG A 86 -12.43 0.89 13.14
C ARG A 86 -12.73 0.48 14.59
N ARG A 87 -11.79 -0.25 15.19
CA ARG A 87 -11.81 -0.78 16.55
C ARG A 87 -10.41 -0.68 17.17
N ASP A 88 -10.35 -0.71 18.50
CA ASP A 88 -9.10 -0.63 19.26
C ASP A 88 -8.83 -1.98 19.94
N TYR A 89 -7.83 -2.72 19.44
CA TYR A 89 -7.49 -4.05 19.93
C TYR A 89 -7.02 -4.08 21.40
N ARG A 90 -6.74 -2.91 21.99
CA ARG A 90 -6.41 -2.77 23.42
C ARG A 90 -7.64 -2.86 24.31
N ILE A 91 -8.84 -2.74 23.74
CA ILE A 91 -10.12 -2.89 24.45
C ILE A 91 -10.50 -4.36 24.45
N GLU A 92 -10.73 -4.94 25.63
CA GLU A 92 -11.01 -6.38 25.78
C GLU A 92 -12.28 -6.82 25.04
N ALA A 93 -13.30 -5.97 24.97
CA ALA A 93 -14.52 -6.24 24.21
C ALA A 93 -14.26 -6.35 22.69
N ASP A 94 -13.49 -5.40 22.13
CA ASP A 94 -13.12 -5.42 20.71
C ASP A 94 -12.24 -6.64 20.38
N LYS A 95 -11.33 -6.99 21.29
CA LYS A 95 -10.50 -8.19 21.18
C LYS A 95 -11.35 -9.47 21.22
N ALA A 96 -12.29 -9.58 22.16
CA ALA A 96 -13.19 -10.72 22.25
C ALA A 96 -14.05 -10.86 20.98
N GLU A 97 -14.55 -9.76 20.42
CA GLU A 97 -15.28 -9.76 19.15
C GLU A 97 -14.40 -10.22 17.98
N ALA A 98 -13.16 -9.72 17.90
CA ALA A 98 -12.19 -10.14 16.89
C ALA A 98 -11.85 -11.65 16.98
N ASP A 99 -11.74 -12.20 18.20
CA ASP A 99 -11.39 -13.60 18.44
C ASP A 99 -12.48 -14.59 18.00
N LEU A 100 -13.73 -14.12 17.80
CA LEU A 100 -14.83 -14.91 17.23
C LEU A 100 -14.81 -14.98 15.69
N SER A 101 -13.89 -14.25 15.05
CA SER A 101 -13.90 -14.00 13.61
C SER A 101 -12.65 -14.55 12.90
N THR A 102 -12.71 -14.60 11.57
CA THR A 102 -11.53 -14.85 10.73
C THR A 102 -10.62 -13.64 10.79
N LYS A 103 -9.52 -13.76 11.54
CA LYS A 103 -8.49 -12.72 11.70
C LYS A 103 -7.49 -12.78 10.55
N ILE A 104 -7.53 -11.77 9.70
CA ILE A 104 -6.70 -11.68 8.50
C ILE A 104 -5.55 -10.70 8.73
N LEU A 105 -4.35 -11.13 8.32
CA LEU A 105 -3.15 -10.31 8.34
C LEU A 105 -2.47 -10.42 6.97
N PHE A 106 -2.23 -9.29 6.33
CA PHE A 106 -1.45 -9.25 5.10
C PHE A 106 -0.08 -8.62 5.36
N VAL A 107 0.95 -9.32 4.91
CA VAL A 107 2.35 -8.93 5.11
C VAL A 107 3.07 -8.79 3.77
N ARG A 108 4.24 -8.17 3.81
CA ARG A 108 5.07 -7.96 2.64
C ARG A 108 6.53 -8.05 3.01
N HIS A 109 7.36 -8.52 2.10
CA HIS A 109 8.81 -8.49 2.28
C HIS A 109 9.27 -7.12 2.81
N PRO A 110 9.98 -7.03 3.95
CA PRO A 110 10.23 -5.75 4.62
C PRO A 110 10.90 -4.70 3.73
N LEU A 111 11.89 -5.12 2.92
CA LEU A 111 12.57 -4.23 1.97
C LEU A 111 11.63 -3.72 0.87
N GLU A 112 10.73 -4.56 0.38
CA GLU A 112 9.73 -4.12 -0.59
C GLU A 112 8.71 -3.17 0.02
N ARG A 113 8.33 -3.39 1.28
CA ARG A 113 7.38 -2.56 2.02
C ARG A 113 7.96 -1.16 2.23
N LEU A 114 9.20 -1.06 2.70
CA LEU A 114 9.89 0.21 2.92
C LEU A 114 10.06 1.00 1.60
N TRP A 115 10.47 0.32 0.54
CA TRP A 115 10.61 0.94 -0.78
C TRP A 115 9.27 1.42 -1.36
N SER A 116 8.20 0.64 -1.17
CA SER A 116 6.85 1.05 -1.54
C SER A 116 6.35 2.25 -0.75
N CYS A 117 6.76 2.39 0.52
CA CYS A 117 6.48 3.58 1.31
C CYS A 117 7.15 4.81 0.69
N TYR A 118 8.44 4.73 0.37
CA TYR A 118 9.17 5.81 -0.29
C TYR A 118 8.47 6.30 -1.56
N ILE A 119 8.15 5.36 -2.47
CA ILE A 119 7.51 5.69 -3.75
C ILE A 119 6.19 6.44 -3.55
N GLU A 120 5.30 5.92 -2.73
CA GLU A 120 3.96 6.49 -2.60
C GLU A 120 3.93 7.76 -1.74
N LYS A 121 4.82 7.88 -0.74
CA LYS A 121 4.76 8.97 0.24
C LYS A 121 5.69 10.15 -0.08
N PHE A 122 6.85 9.89 -0.68
CA PHE A 122 7.91 10.89 -0.83
C PHE A 122 8.32 11.10 -2.30
N PHE A 123 8.32 10.06 -3.13
CA PHE A 123 8.49 10.27 -4.57
C PHE A 123 7.25 10.96 -5.17
N LEU A 124 6.07 10.51 -4.75
CA LEU A 124 4.78 11.19 -4.94
C LEU A 124 4.48 12.15 -3.76
N LEU A 125 3.34 12.84 -3.83
CA LEU A 125 3.06 14.08 -3.09
C LEU A 125 2.71 13.90 -1.59
N ASP A 126 2.24 12.71 -1.20
CA ASP A 126 1.40 12.51 -0.01
C ASP A 126 2.00 13.10 1.28
N PHE A 127 3.30 12.91 1.53
CA PHE A 127 3.98 13.33 2.77
C PHE A 127 4.93 14.52 2.58
N TRP A 128 4.82 15.26 1.48
CA TRP A 128 5.69 16.40 1.23
C TRP A 128 5.55 17.48 2.29
N THR A 129 4.31 17.87 2.63
CA THR A 129 4.05 18.94 3.61
C THR A 129 4.19 18.49 5.06
N THR A 130 4.07 17.19 5.35
CA THR A 130 4.10 16.64 6.72
C THR A 130 5.48 16.14 7.14
N ALA A 131 6.31 15.71 6.18
CA ALA A 131 7.64 15.16 6.47
C ALA A 131 8.70 15.67 5.48
N GLY A 132 8.40 15.72 4.18
CA GLY A 132 9.36 16.05 3.14
C GLY A 132 10.04 17.42 3.32
N VAL A 133 9.28 18.45 3.72
CA VAL A 133 9.81 19.80 4.01
C VAL A 133 10.81 19.86 5.17
N HIS A 134 10.84 18.85 6.03
CA HIS A 134 11.76 18.76 7.16
C HIS A 134 13.03 17.96 6.82
N MET A 135 13.11 17.37 5.63
CA MET A 135 14.26 16.60 5.20
C MET A 135 15.36 17.53 4.68
N LYS A 136 16.57 17.38 5.22
CA LYS A 136 17.76 18.10 4.73
C LYS A 136 18.27 17.45 3.45
N THR A 137 17.55 17.64 2.36
CA THR A 137 17.89 17.05 1.06
C THR A 137 18.97 17.86 0.35
N VAL A 138 19.92 17.18 -0.29
CA VAL A 138 20.92 17.85 -1.14
C VAL A 138 20.26 18.24 -2.46
N GLY A 139 20.04 19.53 -2.66
CA GLY A 139 19.55 20.06 -3.94
C GLY A 139 18.03 20.09 -4.13
N ALA A 140 17.22 19.77 -3.11
CA ALA A 140 15.83 20.22 -3.17
C ALA A 140 15.80 21.73 -2.99
N GLU A 141 14.98 22.41 -3.79
CA GLU A 141 14.63 23.80 -3.55
C GLU A 141 14.06 23.88 -2.13
N GLU A 142 14.53 24.82 -1.29
CA GLU A 142 14.20 24.94 0.14
C GLU A 142 12.70 24.93 0.49
N LYS A 143 11.83 25.02 -0.52
CA LYS A 143 10.37 25.02 -0.38
C LYS A 143 9.65 23.88 -1.10
N CYS A 144 10.31 23.05 -1.90
CA CYS A 144 9.65 22.04 -2.73
C CYS A 144 10.44 20.71 -2.72
N PRO A 145 9.98 19.70 -1.95
CA PRO A 145 10.67 18.41 -1.79
C PRO A 145 10.46 17.47 -2.99
N LYS A 146 10.58 17.99 -4.22
CA LYS A 146 10.32 17.24 -5.46
C LYS A 146 11.36 16.15 -5.77
N SER A 147 12.55 16.21 -5.18
CA SER A 147 13.69 15.34 -5.54
C SER A 147 14.20 14.49 -4.37
N ILE A 148 13.36 14.16 -3.39
CA ILE A 148 13.75 13.29 -2.28
C ILE A 148 14.22 11.93 -2.83
N THR A 149 15.46 11.56 -2.53
CA THR A 149 16.04 10.26 -2.90
C THR A 149 15.63 9.17 -1.91
N PHE A 150 15.76 7.90 -2.31
CA PHE A 150 15.50 6.77 -1.41
C PHE A 150 16.43 6.80 -0.19
N ARG A 151 17.70 7.18 -0.37
CA ARG A 151 18.67 7.30 0.71
C ARG A 151 18.23 8.33 1.75
N GLU A 152 17.88 9.54 1.32
CA GLU A 152 17.44 10.60 2.24
C GLU A 152 16.18 10.18 3.00
N PHE A 153 15.24 9.50 2.32
CA PHE A 153 14.06 8.92 2.96
C PHE A 153 14.43 7.91 4.06
N VAL A 154 15.34 6.97 3.78
CA VAL A 154 15.76 5.96 4.77
C VAL A 154 16.47 6.62 5.94
N GLU A 155 17.41 7.55 5.70
CA GLU A 155 18.13 8.27 6.76
C GLU A 155 17.16 9.06 7.66
N PHE A 156 16.13 9.67 7.08
CA PHE A 156 15.09 10.39 7.82
C PHE A 156 14.12 9.48 8.58
N SER A 157 13.65 8.40 7.96
CA SER A 157 12.54 7.58 8.46
C SER A 157 12.94 6.56 9.51
N LEU A 158 14.11 5.93 9.39
CA LEU A 158 14.56 4.88 10.32
C LEU A 158 14.49 5.23 11.82
N PRO A 159 14.89 6.45 12.27
CA PRO A 159 14.83 6.80 13.68
C PRO A 159 13.41 7.17 14.17
N LEU A 160 12.44 7.35 13.28
CA LEU A 160 11.11 7.86 13.60
C LEU A 160 10.07 6.73 13.58
N TYR A 161 9.20 6.70 14.59
CA TYR A 161 8.02 5.83 14.57
C TYR A 161 6.94 6.43 13.67
N ASN A 162 6.48 5.66 12.68
CA ASN A 162 5.33 5.99 11.85
C ASN A 162 4.75 4.70 11.27
N GLU A 163 3.43 4.56 11.23
CA GLU A 163 2.75 3.36 10.72
C GLU A 163 3.14 2.96 9.28
N ASN A 164 3.58 3.92 8.45
CA ASN A 164 3.90 3.67 7.05
C ASN A 164 5.23 2.93 6.86
N TRP A 165 6.15 3.04 7.82
CA TRP A 165 7.46 2.40 7.76
C TRP A 165 7.90 1.68 9.03
N ALA A 166 7.17 1.75 10.15
CA ALA A 166 7.44 0.90 11.32
C ALA A 166 7.33 -0.59 10.95
N PRO A 167 8.12 -1.49 11.55
CA PRO A 167 8.00 -2.93 11.32
C PRO A 167 6.58 -3.44 11.48
N MET A 168 6.23 -4.40 10.64
CA MET A 168 4.92 -5.04 10.65
C MET A 168 4.61 -5.66 12.01
N THR A 169 5.62 -6.22 12.69
CA THR A 169 5.47 -6.82 14.02
C THR A 169 5.22 -5.81 15.14
N GLU A 170 5.58 -4.53 14.94
CA GLU A 170 5.26 -3.46 15.91
C GLU A 170 3.85 -2.92 15.71
N LEU A 171 3.36 -2.93 14.47
CA LEU A 171 2.01 -2.49 14.12
C LEU A 171 0.98 -3.56 14.47
N CYS A 172 1.26 -4.79 14.09
CA CYS A 172 0.41 -5.93 14.33
C CYS A 172 1.24 -7.14 14.75
N ASN A 173 1.46 -7.29 16.05
CA ASN A 173 2.17 -8.45 16.57
C ASN A 173 1.37 -9.73 16.27
N PRO A 174 1.85 -10.64 15.41
CA PRO A 174 1.11 -11.83 15.04
C PRO A 174 0.98 -12.83 16.20
N CYS A 175 1.83 -12.74 17.23
CA CYS A 175 1.81 -13.61 18.40
C CYS A 175 0.67 -13.26 19.36
N LEU A 176 0.32 -11.97 19.45
CA LEU A 176 -0.82 -11.48 20.23
C LEU A 176 -2.11 -11.51 19.40
N TYR A 177 -2.05 -10.97 18.18
CA TYR A 177 -3.21 -10.91 17.27
C TYR A 177 -3.66 -12.30 16.84
N ASN A 178 -2.77 -13.30 16.79
CA ASN A 178 -3.03 -14.70 16.46
C ASN A 178 -3.93 -14.87 15.21
N PRO A 179 -3.46 -14.44 14.02
CA PRO A 179 -4.24 -14.45 12.79
C PRO A 179 -4.59 -15.88 12.36
N THR A 180 -5.77 -16.05 11.78
CA THR A 180 -6.18 -17.32 11.13
C THR A 180 -5.79 -17.37 9.65
N VAL A 181 -5.42 -16.22 9.07
CA VAL A 181 -4.94 -16.09 7.69
C VAL A 181 -3.75 -15.13 7.66
N ILE A 182 -2.64 -15.57 7.05
CA ILE A 182 -1.49 -14.72 6.72
C ILE A 182 -1.30 -14.70 5.20
N GLY A 183 -1.76 -13.62 4.58
CA GLY A 183 -1.59 -13.35 3.15
C GLY A 183 -0.30 -12.59 2.88
N HIS A 184 0.30 -12.81 1.71
CA HIS A 184 1.47 -12.04 1.27
C HIS A 184 1.12 -11.19 0.04
N VAL A 185 1.78 -10.03 -0.11
CA VAL A 185 1.54 -9.15 -1.26
C VAL A 185 1.95 -9.78 -2.60
N ASP A 186 2.96 -10.64 -2.63
CA ASP A 186 3.41 -11.33 -3.84
C ASP A 186 2.40 -12.38 -4.34
N THR A 187 1.64 -13.00 -3.44
CA THR A 187 0.54 -13.94 -3.73
C THR A 187 -0.84 -13.34 -3.43
N MET A 188 -0.96 -12.01 -3.45
CA MET A 188 -2.15 -11.32 -2.93
C MET A 188 -3.45 -11.76 -3.60
N ARG A 189 -3.44 -11.99 -4.92
CA ARG A 189 -4.64 -12.45 -5.65
C ARG A 189 -5.17 -13.76 -5.08
N ASP A 190 -4.30 -14.76 -4.96
CA ASP A 190 -4.68 -16.10 -4.53
C ASP A 190 -5.01 -16.12 -3.03
N ASP A 191 -4.24 -15.38 -2.22
CA ASP A 191 -4.50 -15.27 -0.78
C ASP A 191 -5.81 -14.54 -0.49
N THR A 192 -6.14 -13.47 -1.23
CA THR A 192 -7.44 -12.81 -1.14
C THR A 192 -8.56 -13.76 -1.52
N LEU A 193 -8.45 -14.47 -2.65
CA LEU A 193 -9.48 -15.43 -3.08
C LEU A 193 -9.67 -16.55 -2.05
N TYR A 194 -8.57 -17.10 -1.52
CA TYR A 194 -8.63 -18.09 -0.44
C TYR A 194 -9.38 -17.54 0.77
N THR A 195 -9.04 -16.32 1.20
CA THR A 195 -9.65 -15.66 2.37
C THR A 195 -11.15 -15.46 2.17
N LEU A 196 -11.56 -14.89 1.04
CA LEU A 196 -12.97 -14.63 0.75
C LEU A 196 -13.78 -15.93 0.69
N LYS A 197 -13.21 -17.03 0.18
CA LYS A 197 -13.85 -18.35 0.22
C LYS A 197 -14.08 -18.86 1.65
N GLN A 198 -13.15 -18.62 2.59
CA GLN A 198 -13.32 -19.05 3.98
C GLN A 198 -14.51 -18.37 4.66
N VAL A 199 -14.77 -17.10 4.31
CA VAL A 199 -15.87 -16.30 4.88
C VAL A 199 -17.10 -16.21 3.97
N LYS A 200 -17.18 -17.03 2.91
CA LYS A 200 -18.31 -17.08 1.95
C LYS A 200 -18.60 -15.74 1.25
N LEU A 201 -17.53 -15.00 0.94
CA LEU A 201 -17.56 -13.71 0.23
C LEU A 201 -16.92 -13.78 -1.17
N ASP A 202 -16.75 -14.98 -1.72
CA ASP A 202 -16.12 -15.19 -3.03
C ASP A 202 -16.92 -14.63 -4.20
N TRP A 203 -18.21 -14.33 -4.01
CA TRP A 203 -19.04 -13.58 -4.96
C TRP A 203 -18.53 -12.15 -5.22
N ILE A 204 -17.78 -11.55 -4.29
CA ILE A 204 -17.13 -10.25 -4.51
C ILE A 204 -16.04 -10.39 -5.57
N PHE A 205 -15.41 -11.57 -5.62
CA PHE A 205 -14.31 -11.85 -6.54
C PHE A 205 -14.76 -12.00 -7.99
N THR A 206 -15.99 -12.46 -8.24
CA THR A 206 -16.53 -12.66 -9.59
C THR A 206 -16.87 -11.36 -10.33
N GLU A 207 -17.10 -10.25 -9.61
CA GLU A 207 -17.29 -8.92 -10.22
C GLU A 207 -15.95 -8.27 -10.65
N HIS A 208 -14.80 -8.84 -10.27
CA HIS A 208 -13.46 -8.27 -10.50
C HIS A 208 -12.90 -8.49 -11.92
N GLU A 209 -13.60 -9.21 -12.80
CA GLU A 209 -13.04 -9.60 -14.11
C GLU A 209 -13.14 -8.53 -15.21
N LYS A 210 -13.76 -7.36 -14.94
CA LYS A 210 -13.99 -6.32 -15.96
C LYS A 210 -12.83 -5.33 -16.15
N LEU A 211 -11.96 -5.16 -15.15
CA LEU A 211 -10.78 -4.28 -15.18
C LEU A 211 -9.61 -4.99 -14.50
N SER A 212 -8.41 -4.90 -15.07
CA SER A 212 -7.23 -5.48 -14.41
C SER A 212 -6.99 -4.77 -13.07
N ARG A 213 -6.55 -5.52 -12.05
CA ARG A 213 -6.24 -4.96 -10.73
C ARG A 213 -5.18 -3.85 -10.82
N GLU A 214 -4.22 -4.05 -11.71
CA GLU A 214 -3.11 -3.13 -11.99
C GLU A 214 -3.65 -1.83 -12.59
N GLU A 215 -4.57 -1.91 -13.56
CA GLU A 215 -5.24 -0.72 -14.13
C GLU A 215 -6.00 0.07 -13.07
N ASN A 216 -6.79 -0.61 -12.22
CA ASN A 216 -7.50 0.06 -11.12
C ASN A 216 -6.54 0.73 -10.14
N GLN A 217 -5.43 0.08 -9.80
CA GLN A 217 -4.42 0.65 -8.90
C GLN A 217 -3.73 1.88 -9.50
N MET A 218 -3.41 1.85 -10.79
CA MET A 218 -2.85 3.03 -11.47
C MET A 218 -3.86 4.17 -11.50
N MET A 219 -5.11 3.91 -11.89
CA MET A 219 -6.17 4.92 -11.91
C MET A 219 -6.38 5.55 -10.53
N ASP A 220 -6.55 4.73 -9.49
CA ASP A 220 -6.72 5.22 -8.11
C ASP A 220 -5.50 6.03 -7.65
N THR A 221 -4.29 5.64 -8.07
CA THR A 221 -3.06 6.42 -7.80
C THR A 221 -3.07 7.77 -8.51
N VAL A 222 -3.53 7.84 -9.77
CA VAL A 222 -3.67 9.12 -10.49
C VAL A 222 -4.67 10.01 -9.75
N ILE A 223 -5.90 9.54 -9.56
CA ILE A 223 -6.99 10.29 -8.93
C ILE A 223 -6.54 10.81 -7.55
N TYR A 224 -6.03 9.92 -6.70
CA TYR A 224 -5.55 10.30 -5.36
C TYR A 224 -4.53 11.43 -5.36
N ASN A 225 -3.58 11.42 -6.30
CA ASN A 225 -2.54 12.45 -6.35
C ASN A 225 -3.03 13.76 -6.99
N TYR A 226 -3.96 13.70 -7.94
CA TYR A 226 -4.59 14.91 -8.49
C TYR A 226 -5.51 15.59 -7.48
N GLU A 227 -6.25 14.81 -6.70
CA GLU A 227 -7.03 15.32 -5.57
C GLU A 227 -6.11 16.02 -4.56
N ILE A 228 -5.03 15.35 -4.09
CA ILE A 228 -4.05 15.97 -3.19
C ILE A 228 -3.44 17.25 -3.77
N HIS A 229 -3.04 17.20 -5.03
CA HIS A 229 -2.45 18.35 -5.73
C HIS A 229 -3.41 19.54 -5.76
N SER A 230 -4.71 19.25 -5.89
CA SER A 230 -5.79 20.23 -5.98
C SER A 230 -6.34 20.68 -4.62
N ILE A 231 -5.90 20.10 -3.50
CA ILE A 231 -6.33 20.52 -2.15
C ILE A 231 -5.98 22.00 -1.97
N ASN A 232 -7.01 22.86 -1.98
CA ASN A 232 -6.93 24.32 -1.95
C ASN A 232 -6.05 24.89 -3.09
N TRP A 233 -6.63 25.46 -4.14
CA TRP A 233 -5.89 25.87 -5.34
C TRP A 233 -4.75 26.89 -5.13
N TYR A 234 -4.70 27.57 -3.98
CA TYR A 234 -3.58 28.42 -3.55
C TYR A 234 -2.46 27.67 -2.79
N SER A 235 -2.55 26.35 -2.71
CA SER A 235 -1.72 25.52 -1.84
C SER A 235 -0.29 25.36 -2.34
N PHE A 236 0.52 24.89 -1.40
CA PHE A 236 1.91 24.47 -1.57
C PHE A 236 2.14 23.63 -2.85
N TYR A 237 1.25 22.69 -3.16
CA TYR A 237 1.45 21.73 -4.25
C TYR A 237 1.44 22.36 -5.63
N HIS A 238 0.49 23.27 -5.92
CA HIS A 238 0.43 23.97 -7.21
C HIS A 238 1.66 24.84 -7.48
N LYS A 239 2.29 25.41 -6.43
CA LYS A 239 3.51 26.20 -6.56
C LYS A 239 4.76 25.34 -6.71
N CYS A 240 4.72 24.11 -6.20
CA CYS A 240 5.85 23.19 -6.15
C CYS A 240 5.91 22.26 -7.37
N LEU A 241 4.75 21.86 -7.91
CA LEU A 241 4.66 20.91 -9.02
C LEU A 241 3.54 21.32 -9.97
N THR A 242 3.83 21.43 -11.27
CA THR A 242 2.80 21.60 -12.29
C THR A 242 2.05 20.29 -12.55
N GLN A 243 0.86 20.35 -13.16
CA GLN A 243 0.12 19.15 -13.54
C GLN A 243 0.88 18.29 -14.57
N LYS A 244 1.64 18.90 -15.49
CA LYS A 244 2.51 18.17 -16.41
C LYS A 244 3.60 17.39 -15.67
N GLU A 245 4.26 18.01 -14.69
CA GLU A 245 5.28 17.34 -13.88
C GLU A 245 4.68 16.25 -13.00
N LEU A 246 3.47 16.45 -12.46
CA LEU A 246 2.75 15.42 -11.71
C LEU A 246 2.44 14.20 -12.59
N ALA A 247 1.90 14.41 -13.79
CA ALA A 247 1.66 13.36 -14.75
C ALA A 247 2.96 12.59 -15.08
N GLY A 248 4.06 13.31 -15.30
CA GLY A 248 5.38 12.72 -15.52
C GLY A 248 5.84 11.85 -14.35
N LYS A 249 5.74 12.35 -13.12
CA LYS A 249 6.07 11.57 -11.91
C LYS A 249 5.22 10.32 -11.74
N LEU A 250 3.92 10.40 -12.02
CA LEU A 250 3.03 9.24 -11.99
C LEU A 250 3.46 8.20 -13.01
N TRP A 251 3.84 8.64 -14.20
CA TRP A 251 4.37 7.78 -15.25
C TRP A 251 5.67 7.07 -14.85
N ASP A 252 6.61 7.83 -14.28
CA ASP A 252 7.86 7.31 -13.72
C ASP A 252 7.58 6.26 -12.65
N VAL A 253 6.61 6.49 -11.77
CA VAL A 253 6.21 5.51 -10.75
C VAL A 253 5.65 4.25 -11.40
N PHE A 254 4.74 4.36 -12.36
CA PHE A 254 4.14 3.19 -13.01
C PHE A 254 5.17 2.35 -13.78
N GLN A 255 6.17 2.99 -14.38
CA GLN A 255 7.31 2.28 -14.93
C GLN A 255 8.17 1.68 -13.80
N LYS A 256 8.50 2.45 -12.77
CA LYS A 256 9.37 1.99 -11.67
C LYS A 256 8.82 0.77 -10.94
N VAL A 257 7.50 0.72 -10.70
CA VAL A 257 6.83 -0.39 -10.00
C VAL A 257 6.39 -1.53 -10.92
N GLY A 258 6.61 -1.42 -12.23
CA GLY A 258 6.36 -2.48 -13.19
C GLY A 258 4.90 -2.63 -13.62
N TYR A 259 4.14 -1.53 -13.66
CA TYR A 259 2.82 -1.50 -14.30
C TYR A 259 2.89 -1.10 -15.78
N LEU A 260 3.84 -0.24 -16.13
CA LEU A 260 4.12 0.18 -17.50
C LEU A 260 5.52 -0.25 -17.92
N GLY A 261 5.67 -0.75 -19.14
CA GLY A 261 6.99 -0.98 -19.74
C GLY A 261 7.61 0.32 -20.23
N ALA A 262 8.91 0.32 -20.54
CA ALA A 262 9.62 1.50 -21.05
C ALA A 262 9.03 2.08 -22.35
N GLY A 263 8.31 1.28 -23.15
CA GLY A 263 7.64 1.72 -24.38
C GLY A 263 6.34 2.51 -24.16
N ALA A 264 5.71 2.40 -22.98
CA ALA A 264 4.53 3.18 -22.63
C ALA A 264 4.99 4.54 -22.07
N ILE A 265 4.91 5.58 -22.89
CA ILE A 265 5.39 6.93 -22.57
C ILE A 265 4.23 7.91 -22.41
N LEU A 266 4.41 8.91 -21.56
CA LEU A 266 3.52 10.06 -21.47
C LEU A 266 3.79 10.99 -22.66
N PRO A 267 2.83 11.28 -23.54
CA PRO A 267 3.05 12.21 -24.66
C PRO A 267 3.31 13.64 -24.17
N ASP A 268 4.25 14.33 -24.81
CA ASP A 268 4.63 15.70 -24.45
C ASP A 268 3.63 16.78 -24.86
N ASN A 269 2.73 16.45 -25.79
CA ASN A 269 1.83 17.36 -26.48
C ASN A 269 0.35 17.03 -26.24
N LEU A 270 0.00 16.54 -25.05
CA LEU A 270 -1.40 16.43 -24.65
C LEU A 270 -2.06 17.82 -24.63
N PRO A 271 -3.38 17.91 -24.95
CA PRO A 271 -4.11 19.18 -24.97
C PRO A 271 -4.08 19.90 -23.61
N ASP A 272 -4.07 19.12 -22.53
CA ASP A 272 -3.83 19.54 -21.16
C ASP A 272 -3.29 18.33 -20.36
N TYR A 273 -2.96 18.54 -19.09
CA TYR A 273 -2.51 17.49 -18.17
C TYR A 273 -3.43 17.37 -16.96
N ASN A 274 -4.72 17.66 -17.11
CA ASN A 274 -5.68 17.45 -16.04
C ASN A 274 -5.90 15.95 -15.79
N GLU A 275 -6.55 15.62 -14.66
CA GLU A 275 -6.80 14.24 -14.25
C GLU A 275 -7.51 13.41 -15.33
N THR A 276 -8.58 13.96 -15.94
CA THR A 276 -9.39 13.26 -16.94
C THR A 276 -8.56 12.89 -18.17
N THR A 277 -7.77 13.84 -18.68
CA THR A 277 -6.91 13.64 -19.84
C THR A 277 -5.84 12.60 -19.55
N VAL A 278 -5.20 12.67 -18.37
CA VAL A 278 -4.14 11.73 -17.97
C VAL A 278 -4.68 10.33 -17.72
N VAL A 279 -5.84 10.17 -17.10
CA VAL A 279 -6.48 8.85 -16.92
C VAL A 279 -6.83 8.23 -18.28
N LYS A 280 -7.35 9.03 -19.22
CA LYS A 280 -7.67 8.54 -20.57
C LYS A 280 -6.41 8.08 -21.31
N GLU A 281 -5.34 8.86 -21.24
CA GLU A 281 -4.05 8.52 -21.85
C GLU A 281 -3.45 7.25 -21.22
N LEU A 282 -3.46 7.15 -19.89
CA LEU A 282 -2.99 5.99 -19.14
C LEU A 282 -3.67 4.71 -19.61
N LYS A 283 -5.00 4.71 -19.76
CA LYS A 283 -5.76 3.55 -20.25
C LYS A 283 -5.34 3.15 -21.66
N MET A 284 -5.16 4.13 -22.55
CA MET A 284 -4.73 3.88 -23.92
C MET A 284 -3.33 3.26 -23.96
N GLN A 285 -2.39 3.81 -23.18
CA GLN A 285 -1.00 3.37 -23.13
C GLN A 285 -0.88 1.97 -22.50
N PHE A 286 -1.60 1.72 -21.41
CA PHE A 286 -1.65 0.41 -20.75
C PHE A 286 -2.17 -0.69 -21.71
N LYS A 287 -3.22 -0.39 -22.49
CA LYS A 287 -3.75 -1.32 -23.48
C LYS A 287 -2.80 -1.54 -24.66
N LYS A 288 -2.13 -0.48 -25.12
CA LYS A 288 -1.23 -0.51 -26.28
C LYS A 288 0.09 -1.23 -25.98
N PHE A 289 0.57 -1.14 -24.75
CA PHE A 289 1.86 -1.68 -24.31
C PHE A 289 1.70 -2.59 -23.08
N PRO A 290 1.00 -3.73 -23.22
CA PRO A 290 0.75 -4.62 -22.11
C PRO A 290 2.07 -5.19 -21.56
N LEU A 291 2.19 -5.21 -20.24
CA LEU A 291 3.31 -5.82 -19.54
C LEU A 291 2.84 -7.09 -18.82
N THR A 292 3.54 -8.21 -19.00
CA THR A 292 3.15 -9.46 -18.32
C THR A 292 3.43 -9.34 -16.81
N PRO A 293 2.67 -10.04 -15.94
CA PRO A 293 2.91 -10.01 -14.49
C PRO A 293 4.35 -10.37 -14.11
N LEU A 294 4.96 -11.35 -14.82
CA LEU A 294 6.35 -11.72 -14.61
C LEU A 294 7.29 -10.57 -15.00
N ALA A 295 7.17 -10.03 -16.21
CA ALA A 295 8.03 -8.92 -16.66
C ALA A 295 7.89 -7.68 -15.78
N GLY A 296 6.67 -7.35 -15.34
CA GLY A 296 6.41 -6.28 -14.38
C GLY A 296 7.09 -6.51 -13.04
N ARG A 297 7.00 -7.73 -12.48
CA ARG A 297 7.72 -8.11 -11.26
C ARG A 297 9.24 -7.99 -11.44
N GLN A 298 9.77 -8.45 -12.57
CA GLN A 298 11.21 -8.35 -12.87
C GLN A 298 11.68 -6.91 -12.91
N GLN A 299 10.94 -6.04 -13.61
CA GLN A 299 11.23 -4.62 -13.70
C GLN A 299 11.21 -3.94 -12.32
N ARG A 300 10.18 -4.22 -11.52
CA ARG A 300 10.06 -3.72 -10.14
C ARG A 300 11.24 -4.11 -9.26
N LEU A 301 11.58 -5.40 -9.24
CA LEU A 301 12.66 -5.92 -8.39
C LEU A 301 14.02 -5.40 -8.81
N LYS A 302 14.25 -5.22 -10.12
CA LYS A 302 15.45 -4.56 -10.64
C LYS A 302 15.59 -3.13 -10.09
N ASN A 303 14.54 -2.32 -10.18
CA ASN A 303 14.57 -0.93 -9.72
C ASN A 303 14.71 -0.83 -8.19
N LEU A 304 14.02 -1.70 -7.45
CA LEU A 304 14.18 -1.80 -6.01
C LEU A 304 15.63 -2.14 -5.64
N LYS A 305 16.22 -3.12 -6.32
CA LYS A 305 17.60 -3.55 -6.08
C LYS A 305 18.59 -2.41 -6.32
N THR A 306 18.46 -1.67 -7.41
CA THR A 306 19.29 -0.50 -7.70
C THR A 306 19.28 0.51 -6.56
N ASP A 307 18.11 0.83 -6.00
CA ASP A 307 18.00 1.81 -4.91
C ASP A 307 18.64 1.31 -3.61
N TYR A 308 18.51 0.01 -3.30
CA TYR A 308 19.15 -0.57 -2.10
C TYR A 308 20.67 -0.72 -2.24
N GLU A 309 21.16 -1.11 -3.42
CA GLU A 309 22.59 -1.24 -3.69
C GLU A 309 23.34 0.10 -3.68
N ALA A 310 22.63 1.20 -3.93
CA ALA A 310 23.16 2.55 -3.82
C ALA A 310 23.32 3.03 -2.36
N LEU A 311 22.77 2.33 -1.37
CA LEU A 311 22.88 2.73 0.04
C LEU A 311 24.27 2.42 0.63
N PRO A 312 24.81 3.27 1.53
CA PRO A 312 25.98 2.92 2.30
C PRO A 312 25.77 1.64 3.11
N LYS A 313 26.76 0.75 3.16
CA LYS A 313 26.68 -0.52 3.92
C LYS A 313 26.20 -0.36 5.37
N PRO A 314 26.66 0.65 6.15
CA PRO A 314 26.16 0.87 7.51
C PRO A 314 24.67 1.20 7.56
N LEU A 315 24.15 1.91 6.56
CA LEU A 315 22.73 2.23 6.49
C LEU A 315 21.90 0.99 6.16
N MET A 316 22.36 0.15 5.22
CA MET A 316 21.71 -1.13 4.91
C MET A 316 21.66 -2.05 6.14
N ALA A 317 22.74 -2.12 6.92
CA ALA A 317 22.78 -2.90 8.16
C ALA A 317 21.70 -2.44 9.17
N LYS A 318 21.53 -1.12 9.34
CA LYS A 318 20.47 -0.55 10.20
C LYS A 318 19.06 -0.92 9.73
N ILE A 319 18.82 -0.97 8.41
CA ILE A 319 17.54 -1.44 7.86
C ILE A 319 17.31 -2.90 8.27
N LEU A 320 18.28 -3.77 8.03
CA LEU A 320 18.16 -5.19 8.35
C LEU A 320 17.92 -5.43 9.84
N GLU A 321 18.61 -4.67 10.71
CA GLU A 321 18.38 -4.69 12.15
C GLU A 321 16.97 -4.23 12.52
N ARG A 322 16.51 -3.08 11.97
CA ARG A 322 15.20 -2.50 12.25
C ARG A 322 14.04 -3.46 11.95
N TYR A 323 14.14 -4.22 10.86
CA TYR A 323 13.10 -5.15 10.41
C TYR A 323 13.42 -6.61 10.71
N ALA A 324 14.43 -6.91 11.54
CA ALA A 324 14.88 -8.27 11.82
C ALA A 324 13.72 -9.20 12.24
N MET A 325 12.80 -8.70 13.07
CA MET A 325 11.67 -9.48 13.52
C MET A 325 10.64 -9.77 12.42
N ASP A 326 10.41 -8.85 11.49
CA ASP A 326 9.52 -9.08 10.35
C ASP A 326 10.05 -10.22 9.47
N PHE A 327 11.38 -10.24 9.21
CA PHE A 327 12.00 -11.32 8.43
C PHE A 327 11.81 -12.69 9.11
N GLN A 328 12.08 -12.75 10.42
CA GLN A 328 12.01 -13.99 11.19
C GLN A 328 10.57 -14.49 11.33
N LEU A 329 9.62 -13.66 11.80
CA LEU A 329 8.24 -14.08 12.08
C LEU A 329 7.45 -14.44 10.83
N PHE A 330 7.70 -13.77 9.71
CA PHE A 330 6.97 -14.01 8.46
C PHE A 330 7.73 -14.86 7.44
N GLY A 331 8.94 -15.31 7.79
CA GLY A 331 9.72 -16.24 6.97
C GLY A 331 10.24 -15.62 5.67
N PHE A 332 10.60 -14.34 5.72
CA PHE A 332 11.25 -13.66 4.59
C PHE A 332 12.77 -13.77 4.70
N GLU A 333 13.43 -13.87 3.54
CA GLU A 333 14.89 -13.80 3.47
C GLU A 333 15.38 -12.37 3.72
N THR A 334 16.59 -12.23 4.26
CA THR A 334 17.19 -10.90 4.47
C THR A 334 17.85 -10.33 3.21
N ALA A 335 18.02 -11.15 2.17
CA ALA A 335 18.58 -10.73 0.90
C ALA A 335 17.63 -9.74 0.19
N ILE A 336 18.20 -8.85 -0.62
CA ILE A 336 17.39 -7.99 -1.49
C ILE A 336 16.64 -8.90 -2.48
N PRO A 337 15.30 -8.81 -2.57
CA PRO A 337 14.53 -9.69 -3.45
C PRO A 337 14.97 -9.56 -4.92
N THR A 338 15.22 -10.70 -5.54
CA THR A 338 15.49 -10.83 -6.96
C THR A 338 14.46 -11.74 -7.63
N VAL A 339 14.48 -11.76 -8.96
CA VAL A 339 13.61 -12.57 -9.82
C VAL A 339 13.92 -14.04 -9.66
#